data_AF-A0A9X6RKJ8-F1
#
_entry.id   AF-A0A9X6RKJ8-F1
#
_cell.length_a   1.000
_cell.length_b   1.000
_cell.length_c   1.000
_cell.angle_alpha   90.00
_cell.angle_beta   90.00
_cell.angle_gamma   90.00
#
_symmetry.space_group_name_H-M   'P 1'
#
loop_
_entity.id
_entity.type
_entity.pdbx_description
1 polymer ?
#
loop_
_entity_poly.entity_id
_entity_poly.type
_entity_poly.pdbx_seq_one_letter_code
_entity_poly.pdbx_strand_id
1 'polypeptide(L)'
;MALSDFQTQKLLHLFRTFFDTDHNGTVEKSDFDMVGDKICKLRGWPVGSAEYVATHQRLAAVWDGISVHDIDHDGHISEAEWLKLWADAIAKKDKTDAWIRDYQEFMFKAQDISGDGTVDEEEFATLYACLGMPAQQCKEAFNKLTLGGNGIVTKDIFQQRFQEFIASDDKSAPGNYLFGCGKF
;
A
#
# COMPACT_ATOMS: atom_id res chain seq x y z
N MET A 1 -11.20 -5.87 18.97
CA MET A 1 -11.90 -6.97 18.26
C MET A 1 -10.84 -7.79 17.56
N ALA A 2 -10.99 -9.10 17.46
CA ALA A 2 -10.08 -9.91 16.65
C ALA A 2 -10.40 -9.70 15.16
N LEU A 3 -9.36 -9.65 14.32
CA LEU A 3 -9.49 -9.63 12.86
C LEU A 3 -10.07 -10.96 12.39
N SER A 4 -10.86 -10.96 11.32
CA SER A 4 -11.26 -12.20 10.64
C SER A 4 -10.05 -12.86 9.97
N ASP A 5 -10.15 -14.15 9.66
CA ASP A 5 -9.11 -14.86 8.89
C ASP A 5 -8.85 -14.16 7.54
N PHE A 6 -9.91 -13.66 6.90
CA PHE A 6 -9.80 -12.98 5.61
C PHE A 6 -9.12 -11.60 5.73
N GLN A 7 -9.47 -10.82 6.75
CA GLN A 7 -8.78 -9.56 7.05
C GLN A 7 -7.30 -9.82 7.36
N THR A 8 -7.01 -10.85 8.15
CA THR A 8 -5.64 -11.25 8.50
C THR A 8 -4.83 -11.58 7.25
N GLN A 9 -5.37 -12.40 6.35
CA GLN A 9 -4.70 -12.75 5.08
C GLN A 9 -4.42 -11.52 4.21
N LYS A 10 -5.37 -10.59 4.10
CA LYS A 10 -5.20 -9.33 3.38
C LYS A 10 -4.08 -8.47 3.95
N LEU A 11 -4.06 -8.30 5.26
CA LEU A 11 -3.07 -7.49 5.96
C LEU A 11 -1.67 -8.12 5.89
N LEU A 12 -1.57 -9.44 6.00
CA LEU A 12 -0.31 -10.16 5.79
C LEU A 12 0.17 -10.10 4.34
N HIS A 13 -0.75 -10.14 3.37
CA HIS A 13 -0.37 -9.96 1.97
C HIS A 13 0.16 -8.54 1.72
N LEU A 14 -0.49 -7.51 2.27
CA LEU A 14 -0.01 -6.13 2.22
C LEU A 14 1.39 -6.01 2.83
N PHE A 15 1.60 -6.61 4.00
CA PHE A 15 2.88 -6.68 4.69
C PHE A 15 3.96 -7.28 3.77
N ARG A 16 3.77 -8.54 3.34
CA ARG A 16 4.77 -9.31 2.57
C ARG A 16 5.05 -8.81 1.16
N THR A 17 4.12 -8.05 0.57
CA THR A 17 4.22 -7.63 -0.84
C THR A 17 4.70 -6.20 -0.98
N PHE A 18 4.32 -5.31 -0.05
CA PHE A 18 4.59 -3.87 -0.16
C PHE A 18 5.51 -3.33 0.92
N PHE A 19 5.53 -3.94 2.10
CA PHE A 19 6.36 -3.46 3.21
C PHE A 19 7.62 -4.30 3.40
N ASP A 20 7.49 -5.63 3.47
CA ASP A 20 8.61 -6.57 3.60
C ASP A 20 9.16 -6.90 2.20
N THR A 21 10.18 -6.13 1.80
CA THR A 21 10.71 -6.13 0.44
C THR A 21 11.81 -7.18 0.25
N ASP A 22 12.53 -7.50 1.31
CA ASP A 22 13.55 -8.54 1.32
C ASP A 22 13.00 -9.93 1.73
N HIS A 23 11.71 -10.00 2.09
CA HIS A 23 11.00 -11.20 2.52
C HIS A 23 11.61 -11.83 3.78
N ASN A 24 12.16 -11.01 4.67
CA ASN A 24 12.74 -11.46 5.93
C ASN A 24 11.66 -11.72 7.01
N GLY A 25 10.39 -11.36 6.74
CA GLY A 25 9.25 -11.57 7.65
C GLY A 25 9.07 -10.46 8.69
N THR A 26 9.82 -9.38 8.57
CA THR A 26 9.80 -8.18 9.41
C THR A 26 9.85 -6.94 8.54
N VAL A 27 9.26 -5.83 9.00
CA VAL A 27 9.35 -4.57 8.27
C VAL A 27 10.35 -3.69 8.97
N GLU A 28 11.40 -3.31 8.25
CA GLU A 28 12.49 -2.48 8.73
C GLU A 28 12.57 -1.18 7.95
N LYS A 29 13.30 -0.20 8.49
CA LYS A 29 13.62 1.03 7.75
C LYS A 29 14.30 0.75 6.39
N SER A 30 15.12 -0.30 6.32
CA SER A 30 15.82 -0.72 5.10
C SER A 30 14.85 -1.04 3.96
N ASP A 31 13.70 -1.64 4.25
CA ASP A 31 12.69 -1.95 3.24
C ASP A 31 12.11 -0.69 2.59
N PHE A 32 11.83 0.33 3.41
CA PHE A 32 11.37 1.63 2.94
C PHE A 32 12.40 2.26 1.99
N ASP A 33 13.68 2.22 2.35
CA ASP A 33 14.74 2.74 1.48
C ASP A 33 14.81 1.96 0.15
N MET A 34 14.66 0.62 0.19
CA MET A 34 14.63 -0.23 -1.01
C MET A 34 13.42 0.05 -1.92
N VAL A 35 12.23 0.25 -1.34
CA VAL A 35 11.01 0.62 -2.07
C VAL A 35 11.16 2.00 -2.71
N GLY A 36 11.68 2.96 -1.96
CA GLY A 36 11.99 4.31 -2.45
C GLY A 36 12.91 4.26 -3.66
N ASP A 37 13.99 3.47 -3.58
CA ASP A 37 14.93 3.28 -4.69
C ASP A 37 14.31 2.57 -5.89
N LYS A 38 13.47 1.54 -5.68
CA LYS A 38 12.74 0.85 -6.76
C LYS A 38 11.81 1.81 -7.50
N ILE A 39 11.03 2.60 -6.77
CA ILE A 39 10.10 3.59 -7.36
C ILE A 39 10.88 4.68 -8.08
N CYS A 40 11.94 5.22 -7.50
CA CYS A 40 12.77 6.23 -8.17
C CYS A 40 13.38 5.68 -9.48
N LYS A 41 13.88 4.44 -9.48
CA LYS A 41 14.38 3.76 -10.68
C LYS A 41 13.29 3.58 -11.73
N LEU A 42 12.09 3.15 -11.32
CA LEU A 42 10.94 2.98 -12.21
C LEU A 42 10.52 4.30 -12.85
N ARG A 43 10.55 5.39 -12.08
CA ARG A 43 10.17 6.74 -12.51
C ARG A 43 11.30 7.47 -13.24
N GLY A 44 12.48 6.88 -13.32
CA GLY A 44 13.67 7.51 -13.89
C GLY A 44 14.20 8.70 -13.09
N TRP A 45 13.86 8.80 -11.80
CA TRP A 45 14.36 9.85 -10.91
C TRP A 45 15.78 9.52 -10.46
N PRO A 46 16.78 10.36 -10.80
CA PRO A 46 18.16 10.09 -10.41
C PRO A 46 18.35 10.27 -8.90
N VAL A 47 19.26 9.50 -8.33
CA VAL A 47 19.64 9.61 -6.92
C VAL A 47 20.05 11.05 -6.61
N GLY A 48 19.40 11.65 -5.61
CA GLY A 48 19.62 13.05 -5.21
C GLY A 48 18.74 14.08 -5.93
N SER A 49 17.80 13.67 -6.80
CA SER A 49 16.77 14.59 -7.31
C SER A 49 15.83 15.04 -6.19
N ALA A 50 15.09 16.13 -6.42
CA ALA A 50 14.10 16.61 -5.45
C ALA A 50 13.02 15.55 -5.19
N GLU A 51 12.61 14.82 -6.22
CA GLU A 51 11.65 13.73 -6.16
C GLU A 51 12.21 12.52 -5.40
N TYR A 52 13.48 12.15 -5.63
CA TYR A 52 14.16 11.10 -4.86
C TYR A 52 14.15 11.43 -3.37
N VAL A 53 14.60 12.63 -3.01
CA VAL A 53 14.66 13.07 -1.60
C VAL A 53 13.26 13.16 -1.01
N ALA A 54 12.27 13.68 -1.73
CA ALA A 54 10.90 13.77 -1.25
C ALA A 54 10.24 12.39 -1.05
N THR A 55 10.56 11.42 -1.90
CA THR A 55 10.09 10.02 -1.82
C THR A 55 10.64 9.36 -0.56
N HIS A 56 11.96 9.44 -0.35
CA HIS A 56 12.63 8.89 0.82
C HIS A 56 12.20 9.57 2.13
N GLN A 57 12.03 10.90 2.15
CA GLN A 57 11.53 11.62 3.32
C GLN A 57 10.11 11.22 3.70
N ARG A 58 9.23 10.98 2.71
CA ARG A 58 7.86 10.50 2.97
C ARG A 58 7.88 9.11 3.56
N LEU A 59 8.67 8.21 2.98
CA LEU A 59 8.81 6.84 3.48
C LEU A 59 9.40 6.81 4.90
N ALA A 60 10.38 7.67 5.20
CA ALA A 60 10.88 7.85 6.56
C ALA A 60 9.80 8.34 7.53
N ALA A 61 8.91 9.25 7.11
CA ALA A 61 7.79 9.70 7.94
C ALA A 61 6.75 8.58 8.17
N VAL A 62 6.52 7.71 7.18
CA VAL A 62 5.69 6.52 7.34
C VAL A 62 6.32 5.56 8.35
N TRP A 63 7.63 5.30 8.22
CA TRP A 63 8.38 4.47 9.17
C TRP A 63 8.34 5.03 10.60
N ASP A 64 8.57 6.33 10.79
CA ASP A 64 8.50 6.98 12.10
C ASP A 64 7.09 6.85 12.72
N GLY A 65 6.05 6.77 11.90
CA GLY A 65 4.68 6.55 12.39
C GLY A 65 4.37 5.09 12.75
N ILE A 66 4.88 4.12 11.98
CA ILE A 66 4.66 2.70 12.25
C ILE A 66 5.55 2.21 13.39
N SER A 67 6.79 2.70 13.50
CA SER A 67 7.74 2.34 14.57
C SER A 67 7.25 2.69 15.98
N VAL A 68 6.24 3.55 16.13
CA VAL A 68 5.56 3.75 17.43
C VAL A 68 4.79 2.50 17.89
N HIS A 69 4.47 1.60 16.95
CA HIS A 69 3.79 0.33 17.18
C HIS A 69 4.74 -0.87 17.22
N ASP A 70 6.04 -0.63 17.17
CA ASP A 70 7.07 -1.57 17.61
C ASP A 70 6.94 -1.69 19.14
N ILE A 71 6.35 -2.80 19.59
CA ILE A 71 6.00 -3.01 21.00
C ILE A 71 7.19 -3.56 21.77
N ASP A 72 8.01 -4.38 21.13
CA ASP A 72 9.19 -4.97 21.75
C ASP A 72 10.45 -4.11 21.60
N HIS A 73 10.35 -3.01 20.85
CA HIS A 73 11.41 -2.05 20.57
C HIS A 73 12.65 -2.71 19.96
N ASP A 74 12.43 -3.76 19.15
CA ASP A 74 13.50 -4.48 18.47
C ASP A 74 14.00 -3.76 17.21
N GLY A 75 13.31 -2.68 16.81
CA GLY A 75 13.63 -1.86 15.65
C GLY A 75 12.93 -2.30 14.37
N HIS A 76 12.05 -3.30 14.45
CA HIS A 76 11.33 -3.90 13.32
C HIS A 76 9.86 -4.11 13.69
N ILE A 77 9.02 -4.35 12.68
CA ILE A 77 7.61 -4.66 12.89
C ILE A 77 7.35 -6.08 12.45
N SER A 78 7.02 -6.93 13.42
CA SER A 78 6.65 -8.32 13.15
C SER A 78 5.23 -8.43 12.57
N GLU A 79 4.92 -9.57 11.93
CA GLU A 79 3.56 -9.86 11.45
C GLU A 79 2.50 -9.77 12.57
N ALA A 80 2.87 -10.15 13.80
CA ALA A 80 1.96 -10.12 14.94
C ALA A 80 1.63 -8.68 15.38
N GLU A 81 2.63 -7.79 15.40
CA GLU A 81 2.46 -6.38 15.73
C GLU A 81 1.70 -5.65 14.63
N TRP A 82 2.01 -5.96 13.37
CA TRP A 82 1.28 -5.47 12.22
C TRP A 82 -0.22 -5.79 12.30
N LEU A 83 -0.58 -7.04 12.61
CA LEU A 83 -1.98 -7.43 12.78
C LEU A 83 -2.64 -6.70 13.96
N LYS A 84 -1.92 -6.54 15.07
CA LYS A 84 -2.44 -5.83 16.24
C LYS A 84 -2.68 -4.34 15.96
N LEU A 85 -1.74 -3.68 15.29
CA LEU A 85 -1.86 -2.32 14.78
C LEU A 85 -3.17 -2.14 13.99
N TRP A 86 -3.39 -2.99 12.99
CA TRP A 86 -4.59 -2.90 12.15
C TRP A 86 -5.87 -3.27 12.89
N ALA A 87 -5.83 -4.25 13.79
CA ALA A 87 -6.96 -4.59 14.64
C ALA A 87 -7.41 -3.40 15.51
N ASP A 88 -6.45 -2.67 16.07
CA ASP A 88 -6.70 -1.46 16.85
C ASP A 88 -7.20 -0.31 15.98
N ALA A 89 -6.64 -0.13 14.77
CA ALA A 89 -7.09 0.88 13.81
C ALA A 89 -8.56 0.66 13.39
N ILE A 90 -8.94 -0.58 13.07
CA ILE A 90 -10.33 -0.94 12.72
C ILE A 90 -11.26 -0.75 13.92
N ALA A 91 -10.81 -1.12 15.13
CA ALA A 91 -11.60 -0.97 16.34
C ALA A 91 -11.84 0.50 16.72
N LYS A 92 -10.86 1.38 16.48
CA LYS A 92 -10.95 2.82 16.76
C LYS A 92 -11.88 3.55 15.80
N LYS A 93 -12.27 2.96 14.65
CA LYS A 93 -13.25 3.45 13.65
C LYS A 93 -13.11 4.89 13.13
N ASP A 94 -12.13 5.69 13.59
CA ASP A 94 -12.23 7.14 13.43
C ASP A 94 -10.89 7.87 13.22
N LYS A 95 -9.74 7.19 13.23
CA LYS A 95 -8.48 7.83 12.84
C LYS A 95 -7.61 6.85 12.10
N THR A 96 -7.61 6.96 10.78
CA THR A 96 -6.43 6.59 10.01
C THR A 96 -5.29 7.46 10.55
N ASP A 97 -4.36 6.84 11.28
CA ASP A 97 -3.17 7.52 11.80
C ASP A 97 -2.47 8.28 10.66
N ALA A 98 -1.78 9.37 11.00
CA ALA A 98 -1.18 10.26 10.00
C ALA A 98 -0.29 9.49 9.00
N TRP A 99 0.43 8.49 9.49
CA TRP A 99 1.29 7.62 8.68
C TRP A 99 0.52 6.83 7.62
N ILE A 100 -0.72 6.42 7.88
CA ILE A 100 -1.55 5.71 6.88
C ILE A 100 -1.90 6.66 5.74
N ARG A 101 -2.24 7.91 6.06
CA ARG A 101 -2.52 8.93 5.05
C ARG A 101 -1.28 9.24 4.22
N ASP A 102 -0.12 9.35 4.87
CA ASP A 102 1.15 9.59 4.18
C ASP A 102 1.54 8.41 3.29
N TYR A 103 1.30 7.17 3.74
CA TYR A 103 1.48 5.95 2.95
C TYR A 103 0.51 5.88 1.77
N GLN A 104 -0.77 6.21 1.97
CA GLN A 104 -1.76 6.28 0.90
C GLN A 104 -1.36 7.30 -0.16
N GLU A 105 -0.91 8.50 0.26
CA GLU A 105 -0.45 9.52 -0.66
C GLU A 105 0.82 9.10 -1.41
N PHE A 106 1.73 8.41 -0.72
CA PHE A 106 2.92 7.83 -1.33
C PHE A 106 2.55 6.80 -2.41
N MET A 107 1.71 5.83 -2.09
CA MET A 107 1.27 4.79 -3.02
C MET A 107 0.51 5.37 -4.20
N PHE A 108 -0.36 6.36 -3.95
CA PHE A 108 -1.07 7.08 -4.99
C PHE A 108 -0.10 7.78 -5.95
N LYS A 109 0.88 8.53 -5.43
CA LYS A 109 1.89 9.19 -6.25
C LYS A 109 2.78 8.20 -7.00
N ALA A 110 3.08 7.05 -6.39
CA ALA A 110 3.85 5.99 -7.04
C ALA A 110 3.10 5.38 -8.24
N GLN A 111 1.76 5.34 -8.17
CA GLN A 111 0.88 4.87 -9.25
C GLN A 111 0.60 5.95 -10.31
N ASP A 112 0.35 7.20 -9.91
CA ASP A 112 0.07 8.35 -10.79
C ASP A 112 1.37 8.78 -11.48
N ILE A 113 1.71 8.13 -12.60
CA ILE A 113 2.95 8.34 -13.36
C ILE A 113 2.88 9.65 -14.14
N SER A 114 1.71 9.95 -14.69
CA SER A 114 1.40 11.15 -15.46
C SER A 114 1.41 12.42 -14.60
N GLY A 115 1.17 12.30 -13.30
CA GLY A 115 1.07 13.41 -12.35
C GLY A 115 -0.21 14.22 -12.52
N ASP A 116 -1.25 13.64 -13.11
CA ASP A 116 -2.52 14.32 -13.38
C ASP A 116 -3.49 14.30 -12.18
N GLY A 117 -3.09 13.62 -11.09
CA GLY A 117 -3.89 13.49 -9.88
C GLY A 117 -4.94 12.38 -9.95
N THR A 118 -4.85 11.53 -10.97
CA THR A 118 -5.66 10.32 -11.15
C THR A 118 -4.76 9.13 -11.51
N VAL A 119 -5.24 7.91 -11.25
CA VAL A 119 -4.57 6.68 -11.68
C VAL A 119 -5.47 6.01 -12.72
N ASP A 120 -4.96 5.84 -13.93
CA ASP A 120 -5.64 5.13 -15.00
C ASP A 120 -5.26 3.63 -15.06
N GLU A 121 -5.92 2.89 -15.97
CA GLU A 121 -5.69 1.44 -16.13
C GLU A 121 -4.25 1.14 -16.59
N GLU A 122 -3.66 1.98 -17.43
CA GLU A 122 -2.32 1.76 -17.99
C GLU A 122 -1.25 1.97 -16.94
N GLU A 123 -1.38 3.02 -16.13
CA GLU A 123 -0.52 3.33 -14.99
C GLU A 123 -0.58 2.23 -13.93
N PHE A 124 -1.80 1.80 -13.57
CA PHE A 124 -2.01 0.68 -12.66
C PHE A 124 -1.35 -0.61 -13.22
N ALA A 125 -1.65 -0.97 -14.47
CA ALA A 125 -1.10 -2.18 -15.07
C ALA A 125 0.43 -2.13 -15.20
N THR A 126 1.01 -0.97 -15.50
CA THR A 126 2.47 -0.82 -15.61
C THR A 126 3.15 -1.07 -14.27
N LEU A 127 2.64 -0.48 -13.18
CA LEU A 127 3.23 -0.65 -11.86
C LEU A 127 3.16 -2.12 -11.41
N TYR A 128 1.98 -2.75 -11.51
CA TYR A 128 1.81 -4.13 -11.07
C TYR A 128 2.48 -5.15 -12.01
N ALA A 129 2.61 -4.85 -13.30
CA ALA A 129 3.44 -5.65 -14.20
C ALA A 129 4.92 -5.60 -13.81
N CYS A 130 5.44 -4.46 -13.37
CA CYS A 130 6.79 -4.36 -12.80
C CYS A 130 6.96 -5.17 -11.51
N LEU A 131 5.88 -5.36 -10.75
CA LEU A 131 5.84 -6.25 -9.58
C LEU A 131 5.64 -7.74 -9.96
N GLY A 132 5.64 -8.07 -11.25
CA GLY A 132 5.54 -9.44 -11.74
C GLY A 132 4.11 -9.95 -11.93
N MET A 133 3.10 -9.07 -11.83
CA MET A 133 1.71 -9.47 -12.05
C MET A 133 1.37 -9.52 -13.55
N PRO A 134 0.61 -10.53 -14.01
CA PRO A 134 0.12 -10.57 -15.38
C PRO A 134 -0.73 -9.35 -15.71
N ALA A 135 -0.48 -8.71 -16.86
CA ALA A 135 -1.23 -7.53 -17.30
C ALA A 135 -2.76 -7.78 -17.33
N GLN A 136 -3.19 -8.98 -17.73
CA GLN A 136 -4.60 -9.34 -17.77
C GLN A 136 -5.24 -9.37 -16.36
N GLN A 137 -4.50 -9.83 -15.36
CA GLN A 137 -4.94 -9.80 -13.97
C GLN A 137 -5.03 -8.35 -13.45
N CYS A 138 -4.10 -7.49 -13.84
CA CYS A 138 -4.12 -6.07 -13.47
C CYS A 138 -5.36 -5.36 -14.05
N LYS A 139 -5.70 -5.62 -15.30
CA LYS A 139 -6.90 -5.08 -15.95
C LYS A 139 -8.18 -5.52 -15.25
N GLU A 140 -8.30 -6.81 -14.92
CA GLU A 140 -9.45 -7.34 -14.18
C GLU A 140 -9.57 -6.73 -12.78
N ALA A 141 -8.44 -6.57 -12.08
CA ALA A 141 -8.40 -5.93 -10.78
C ALA A 141 -8.82 -4.46 -10.85
N PHE A 142 -8.30 -3.72 -11.83
CA PHE A 142 -8.64 -2.31 -12.02
C PHE A 142 -10.11 -2.09 -12.37
N ASN A 143 -10.69 -2.95 -13.22
CA ASN A 143 -12.11 -2.89 -13.56
C ASN A 143 -12.99 -3.09 -12.30
N LYS A 144 -12.63 -4.06 -11.46
CA LYS A 144 -13.34 -4.30 -10.19
C LYS A 144 -13.14 -3.17 -9.19
N LEU A 145 -11.93 -2.62 -9.09
CA LEU A 145 -11.59 -1.49 -8.22
C LEU A 145 -12.43 -0.25 -8.53
N THR A 146 -12.61 0.04 -9.82
CA THR A 146 -13.41 1.15 -10.35
C THR A 146 -14.90 0.84 -10.44
N LEU A 147 -15.34 -0.38 -10.05
CA LEU A 147 -16.72 -0.88 -10.20
C LEU A 147 -17.24 -0.78 -11.66
N GLY A 148 -16.35 -0.93 -12.64
CA GLY A 148 -16.68 -0.73 -14.05
C GLY A 148 -17.04 0.72 -14.42
N GLY A 149 -16.67 1.69 -13.56
CA GLY A 149 -16.87 3.12 -13.77
C GLY A 149 -15.90 3.70 -14.79
N ASN A 150 -15.62 5.00 -14.65
CA ASN A 150 -14.95 5.85 -15.65
C ASN A 150 -13.50 5.47 -15.98
N GLY A 151 -12.97 4.39 -15.42
CA GLY A 151 -11.59 3.95 -15.63
C GLY A 151 -10.52 4.82 -14.97
N ILE A 152 -10.90 5.63 -13.97
CA ILE A 152 -9.98 6.50 -13.22
C ILE A 152 -10.15 6.31 -11.71
N VAL A 153 -9.02 6.28 -11.00
CA VAL A 153 -8.98 6.25 -9.54
C VAL A 153 -8.42 7.59 -9.07
N THR A 154 -9.27 8.42 -8.47
CA THR A 154 -8.83 9.67 -7.82
C THR A 154 -8.28 9.38 -6.43
N LYS A 155 -7.58 10.34 -5.83
CA LYS A 155 -7.08 10.23 -4.45
C LYS A 155 -8.17 9.86 -3.44
N ASP A 156 -9.38 10.42 -3.57
CA ASP A 156 -10.51 10.11 -2.69
C ASP A 156 -10.98 8.65 -2.87
N ILE A 157 -11.09 8.19 -4.12
CA ILE A 157 -11.45 6.79 -4.41
C ILE A 157 -10.39 5.85 -3.87
N PHE A 158 -9.11 6.17 -4.05
CA PHE A 158 -8.00 5.37 -3.52
C PHE A 158 -8.09 5.23 -1.99
N GLN A 159 -8.31 6.34 -1.28
CA GLN A 159 -8.46 6.33 0.18
C GLN A 159 -9.66 5.51 0.64
N GLN A 160 -10.80 5.64 -0.04
CA GLN A 160 -12.00 4.87 0.26
C GLN A 160 -11.75 3.37 0.04
N ARG A 161 -11.13 2.99 -1.08
CA ARG A 161 -10.81 1.60 -1.41
C ARG A 161 -9.76 1.00 -0.48
N PHE A 162 -8.82 1.80 0.00
CA PHE A 162 -7.83 1.37 0.98
C PHE A 162 -8.46 1.12 2.36
N GLN A 163 -9.36 2.01 2.82
CA GLN A 163 -10.13 1.75 4.04
C GLN A 163 -11.00 0.51 3.91
N GLU A 164 -11.62 0.31 2.75
CA GLU A 164 -12.41 -0.88 2.45
C GLU A 164 -11.52 -2.14 2.44
N PHE A 165 -10.31 -2.08 1.88
CA PHE A 165 -9.34 -3.18 1.92
C PHE A 165 -9.02 -3.61 3.36
N ILE A 166 -8.80 -2.65 4.26
CA ILE A 166 -8.46 -2.93 5.66
C ILE A 166 -9.67 -3.42 6.46
N ALA A 167 -10.79 -2.71 6.38
CA ALA A 167 -11.92 -2.91 7.30
C ALA A 167 -12.95 -3.93 6.77
N SER A 168 -13.08 -4.11 5.46
CA SER A 168 -14.11 -4.98 4.90
C SER A 168 -13.78 -6.46 5.12
N ASP A 169 -14.80 -7.25 5.46
CA ASP A 169 -14.73 -8.71 5.48
C ASP A 169 -15.38 -9.34 4.22
N ASP A 170 -15.88 -8.51 3.31
CA ASP A 170 -16.49 -8.97 2.07
C ASP A 170 -15.41 -9.29 1.03
N LYS A 171 -15.39 -10.54 0.56
CA LYS A 171 -14.46 -11.03 -0.47
C LYS A 171 -14.70 -10.41 -1.84
N SER A 172 -15.90 -9.89 -2.09
CA SER A 172 -16.28 -9.23 -3.33
C SER A 172 -16.04 -7.72 -3.33
N ALA A 173 -15.60 -7.15 -2.19
CA ALA A 173 -15.37 -5.73 -2.05
C ALA A 173 -14.37 -5.21 -3.11
N PRO A 174 -14.67 -4.12 -3.83
CA PRO A 174 -13.77 -3.53 -4.82
C PRO A 174 -12.41 -3.11 -4.22
N GLY A 175 -12.38 -2.69 -2.94
CA GLY A 175 -11.14 -2.39 -2.23
C GLY A 175 -10.14 -3.56 -2.18
N ASN A 176 -10.62 -4.80 -2.23
CA ASN A 176 -9.75 -5.98 -2.27
C ASN A 176 -8.84 -5.99 -3.51
N TYR A 177 -9.21 -5.32 -4.59
CA TYR A 177 -8.45 -5.31 -5.84
C TYR A 177 -7.45 -4.14 -5.94
N LEU A 178 -7.30 -3.34 -4.88
CA LEU A 178 -6.42 -2.16 -4.86
C LEU A 178 -4.95 -2.51 -5.18
N PHE A 179 -4.53 -3.70 -4.78
CA PHE A 179 -3.15 -4.20 -4.93
C PHE A 179 -2.99 -5.21 -6.06
N GLY A 180 -3.86 -5.16 -7.07
CA GLY A 180 -3.77 -6.02 -8.26
C GLY A 180 -4.20 -7.48 -8.06
N CYS A 181 -4.36 -7.95 -6.81
CA CYS A 181 -4.85 -9.29 -6.51
C CYS A 181 -6.12 -9.24 -5.66
N GLY A 182 -7.16 -9.99 -6.05
CA GLY A 182 -8.36 -10.21 -5.22
C GLY A 182 -8.36 -11.57 -4.50
N LYS A 183 -7.22 -12.27 -4.47
CA LYS A 183 -7.04 -13.57 -3.82
C LYS A 183 -5.89 -13.45 -2.82
N PHE A 184 -6.19 -13.75 -1.57
CA PHE A 184 -5.29 -13.70 -0.43
C PHE A 184 -5.26 -15.08 0.25
#